data_AF-A0A559IW54-F1
#
_entry.id   AF-A0A559IW54-F1
#
_cell.length_a   1.000
_cell.length_b   1.000
_cell.length_c   1.000
_cell.angle_alpha   90.00
_cell.angle_beta   90.00
_cell.angle_gamma   90.00
#
_symmetry.space_group_name_H-M   'P 1'
#
loop_
_entity.id
_entity.type
_entity.pdbx_description
1 polymer ?
#
loop_
_entity_poly.entity_id
_entity_poly.type
_entity_poly.pdbx_seq_one_letter_code
_entity_poly.pdbx_strand_id
1 'polypeptide(L)'
;MLFNASPPVVVIMSAISFIFHTYESKGGIWLVLEKLSKYIALKIKQSDPEGPTSVEIMEYELGVRLNLIATILLTVIFALFTGRLTESLIALIGFAVSRRFSGGWHMRSLTTCAFVSSVLFTLIPFIMLNKSITLIITLLSILLFAILAPNDFIEVNPSKLDPYLKVISVLIVSSNLFIMSDVLGLAFFAQAMLLISWGEVISWVKG
;
A
#
# COMPACT_ATOMS: atom_id res chain seq x y z
N MET A 1 -27.71 -6.27 -14.73
CA MET A 1 -27.93 -5.23 -13.69
C MET A 1 -26.71 -4.34 -13.68
N LEU A 2 -26.85 -3.14 -14.22
CA LEU A 2 -25.78 -2.15 -14.33
C LEU A 2 -25.42 -1.66 -12.91
N PHE A 3 -24.11 -1.54 -12.64
CA PHE A 3 -23.56 -1.00 -11.39
C PHE A 3 -24.11 0.40 -11.14
N ASN A 4 -25.20 0.51 -10.37
CA ASN A 4 -25.65 1.79 -9.84
C ASN A 4 -24.77 2.12 -8.63
N ALA A 5 -23.55 2.58 -8.90
CA ALA A 5 -22.62 2.99 -7.87
C ALA A 5 -23.26 4.14 -7.07
N SER A 6 -23.25 4.05 -5.74
CA SER A 6 -23.79 5.11 -4.89
C SER A 6 -23.11 6.45 -5.21
N PRO A 7 -23.80 7.61 -5.10
CA PRO A 7 -23.27 8.93 -5.45
C PRO A 7 -21.85 9.24 -4.90
N PRO A 8 -21.47 8.81 -3.67
CA PRO A 8 -20.11 9.02 -3.14
C PRO A 8 -19.02 8.31 -3.95
N VAL A 9 -19.31 7.12 -4.49
CA VAL A 9 -18.35 6.33 -5.28
C VAL A 9 -18.08 6.98 -6.62
N VAL A 10 -19.12 7.52 -7.27
CA VAL A 10 -18.99 8.25 -8.53
C VAL A 10 -18.14 9.50 -8.32
N VAL A 11 -18.37 10.25 -7.24
CA VAL A 11 -17.57 11.43 -6.90
C VAL A 11 -16.09 11.08 -6.66
N ILE A 12 -15.82 9.97 -5.97
CA ILE A 12 -14.44 9.49 -5.76
C ILE A 12 -13.81 9.05 -7.08
N MET A 13 -14.51 8.29 -7.93
CA MET A 13 -14.02 7.87 -9.23
C MET A 13 -13.75 9.05 -10.17
N SER A 14 -14.62 10.07 -10.17
CA SER A 14 -14.41 11.30 -10.92
C SER A 14 -13.25 12.12 -10.37
N ALA A 15 -13.07 12.17 -9.04
CA ALA A 15 -11.91 12.79 -8.42
C ALA A 15 -10.61 12.04 -8.78
N ILE A 16 -10.61 10.71 -8.79
CA ILE A 16 -9.46 9.89 -9.21
C ILE A 16 -9.11 10.17 -10.67
N SER A 17 -10.07 10.17 -11.59
CA SER A 17 -9.81 10.46 -13.01
C SER A 17 -9.29 11.88 -13.23
N PHE A 18 -9.87 12.87 -12.54
CA PHE A 18 -9.39 14.26 -12.58
C PHE A 18 -7.97 14.39 -11.99
N ILE A 19 -7.68 13.64 -10.94
CA ILE A 19 -6.39 13.66 -10.26
C ILE A 19 -5.31 12.91 -11.07
N PHE A 20 -5.64 11.78 -11.70
CA PHE A 20 -4.75 11.12 -12.66
C PHE A 20 -4.43 12.02 -13.85
N HIS A 21 -5.42 12.76 -14.36
CA HIS A 21 -5.21 13.73 -15.42
C HIS A 21 -4.33 14.92 -14.97
N THR A 22 -4.39 15.32 -13.70
CA THR A 22 -3.49 16.37 -13.16
C THR A 22 -2.12 15.82 -12.75
N TYR A 23 -1.98 14.51 -12.52
CA TYR A 23 -0.70 13.83 -12.27
C TYR A 23 0.24 13.86 -13.48
N GLU A 24 -0.31 13.74 -14.69
CA GLU A 24 0.46 13.86 -15.94
C GLU A 24 1.03 15.28 -16.15
N SER A 25 0.51 16.28 -15.44
CA SER A 25 0.93 17.67 -15.51
C SER A 25 1.92 18.03 -14.38
N LYS A 26 3.21 17.69 -14.59
CA LYS A 26 4.44 18.22 -13.96
C LYS A 26 4.37 18.71 -12.48
N GLY A 27 4.81 17.86 -11.55
CA GLY A 27 5.94 18.14 -10.63
C GLY A 27 5.76 18.96 -9.32
N GLY A 28 4.60 19.55 -9.04
CA GLY A 28 4.44 20.40 -7.84
C GLY A 28 3.97 19.67 -6.59
N ILE A 29 2.68 19.28 -6.61
CA ILE A 29 1.92 18.72 -5.48
C ILE A 29 2.27 17.26 -5.18
N TRP A 30 2.72 16.52 -6.20
CA TRP A 30 3.01 15.10 -6.15
C TRP A 30 4.34 14.74 -5.49
N LEU A 31 5.03 15.72 -4.91
CA LEU A 31 6.32 15.55 -4.24
C LEU A 31 6.31 16.14 -2.82
N VAL A 32 5.13 16.35 -2.22
CA VAL A 32 5.01 17.00 -0.91
C VAL A 32 5.71 16.19 0.18
N LEU A 33 5.46 14.87 0.23
CA LEU A 33 6.08 14.00 1.23
C LEU A 33 7.59 13.88 1.04
N GLU A 34 8.05 13.84 -0.20
CA GLU A 34 9.46 13.79 -0.60
C GLU A 34 10.19 15.07 -0.21
N LYS A 35 9.59 16.24 -0.49
CA LYS A 35 10.14 17.54 -0.07
C LYS A 35 10.17 17.66 1.45
N LEU A 36 9.13 17.19 2.13
CA LEU A 36 9.04 17.22 3.59
C LEU A 36 10.06 16.30 4.26
N SER A 37 10.20 15.06 3.79
CA SER A 37 11.18 14.11 4.33
C SER A 37 12.60 14.64 4.16
N LYS A 38 12.93 15.16 2.97
CA LYS A 38 14.23 15.79 2.70
C LYS A 38 14.49 17.00 3.58
N TYR A 39 13.50 17.87 3.76
CA TYR A 39 13.62 19.03 4.62
C TYR A 39 13.93 18.65 6.07
N ILE A 40 13.21 17.66 6.61
CA ILE A 40 13.43 17.18 7.98
C ILE A 40 14.80 16.51 8.10
N ALA A 41 15.19 15.66 7.15
CA ALA A 41 16.49 15.00 7.15
C ALA A 41 17.66 16.00 7.16
N LEU A 42 17.58 17.05 6.33
CA LEU A 42 18.56 18.13 6.32
C LEU A 42 18.61 18.89 7.66
N LYS A 43 17.45 19.17 8.26
CA LYS A 43 17.38 19.86 9.56
C LYS A 43 17.98 19.04 10.70
N ILE A 44 17.77 17.72 10.70
CA ILE A 44 18.40 16.82 11.67
C ILE A 44 19.92 16.84 11.49
N LYS A 45 20.41 16.64 10.25
CA LYS A 45 21.86 16.64 9.97
C LYS A 45 22.55 17.97 10.27
N GLN A 46 21.85 19.08 10.07
CA GLN A 46 22.37 20.41 10.45
C GLN A 46 22.50 20.57 11.97
N SER A 47 21.63 19.93 12.74
CA SER A 47 21.61 20.01 14.20
C SER A 47 22.59 19.02 14.86
N ASP A 48 22.89 17.92 14.17
CA ASP A 48 23.90 16.92 14.55
C ASP A 48 24.79 16.57 13.34
N PRO A 49 25.80 17.41 13.02
CA PRO A 49 26.66 17.18 11.85
C PRO A 49 27.50 15.91 11.94
N GLU A 50 27.91 15.52 13.16
CA GLU A 50 28.76 14.36 13.42
C GLU A 50 27.98 13.04 13.54
N GLY A 51 26.64 13.11 13.56
CA GLY A 51 25.77 11.94 13.60
C GLY A 51 26.09 10.93 12.48
N PRO A 52 26.04 9.61 12.76
CA PRO A 52 26.56 8.58 11.84
C PRO A 52 25.67 8.33 10.61
N THR A 53 24.42 8.77 10.63
CA THR A 53 23.46 8.50 9.54
C THR A 53 23.58 9.55 8.42
N SER A 54 23.51 9.09 7.17
CA SER A 54 23.51 9.98 6.01
C SER A 54 22.14 10.64 5.81
N VAL A 55 22.11 11.76 5.09
CA VAL A 55 20.86 12.48 4.79
C VAL A 55 19.92 11.60 3.97
N GLU A 56 20.46 10.80 3.06
CA GLU A 56 19.71 9.93 2.15
C GLU A 56 18.98 8.81 2.92
N ILE A 57 19.66 8.17 3.88
CA ILE A 57 19.04 7.15 4.73
C ILE A 57 17.96 7.76 5.61
N MET A 58 18.22 8.95 6.19
CA MET A 58 17.21 9.67 6.98
C MET A 58 16.00 10.07 6.14
N GLU A 59 16.22 10.60 4.93
CA GLU A 59 15.17 11.00 4.00
C GLU A 59 14.28 9.81 3.63
N TYR A 60 14.88 8.64 3.35
CA TYR A 60 14.15 7.42 3.04
C TYR A 60 13.29 6.96 4.22
N GLU A 61 13.87 6.79 5.40
CA GLU A 61 13.17 6.32 6.60
C GLU A 61 12.04 7.28 7.02
N LEU A 62 12.30 8.58 7.00
CA LEU A 62 11.27 9.60 7.25
C LEU A 62 10.18 9.56 6.19
N GLY A 63 10.55 9.40 4.92
CA GLY A 63 9.64 9.30 3.80
C GLY A 63 8.65 8.14 3.96
N VAL A 64 9.13 6.95 4.32
CA VAL A 64 8.29 5.77 4.58
C VAL A 64 7.30 6.03 5.73
N ARG A 65 7.76 6.64 6.83
CA ARG A 65 6.90 6.96 7.99
C ARG A 65 5.85 8.02 7.65
N LEU A 66 6.25 9.08 6.96
CA LEU A 66 5.35 10.12 6.51
C LEU A 66 4.31 9.60 5.51
N ASN A 67 4.71 8.69 4.62
CA ASN A 67 3.80 8.01 3.71
C ASN A 67 2.73 7.21 4.46
N LEU A 68 3.11 6.44 5.48
CA LEU A 68 2.14 5.71 6.30
C LEU A 68 1.16 6.67 7.00
N ILE A 69 1.66 7.71 7.65
CA ILE A 69 0.83 8.70 8.35
C ILE A 69 -0.13 9.38 7.37
N ALA A 70 0.36 9.84 6.22
CA ALA A 70 -0.45 10.46 5.18
C ALA A 70 -1.53 9.51 4.65
N THR A 71 -1.18 8.24 4.44
CA THR A 71 -2.13 7.21 3.98
C THR A 71 -3.25 6.99 4.99
N ILE A 72 -2.92 6.90 6.28
CA ILE A 72 -3.92 6.76 7.35
C ILE A 72 -4.85 7.98 7.37
N LEU A 73 -4.30 9.19 7.37
CA LEU A 73 -5.09 10.42 7.43
C LEU A 73 -6.01 10.56 6.22
N LEU A 74 -5.49 10.35 5.01
CA LEU A 74 -6.28 10.43 3.78
C LEU A 74 -7.37 9.34 3.74
N THR A 75 -7.06 8.11 4.16
CA THR A 75 -8.04 7.02 4.24
C THR A 75 -9.17 7.37 5.20
N VAL A 76 -8.85 7.89 6.40
CA VAL A 76 -9.86 8.31 7.37
C VAL A 76 -10.73 9.43 6.78
N ILE A 77 -10.13 10.45 6.17
CA ILE A 77 -10.87 11.55 5.55
C ILE A 77 -11.82 11.03 4.48
N PHE A 78 -11.34 10.24 3.52
CA PHE A 78 -12.16 9.69 2.45
C PHE A 78 -13.24 8.74 2.97
N ALA A 79 -12.93 7.90 3.96
CA ALA A 79 -13.87 6.95 4.52
C ALA A 79 -14.97 7.60 5.37
N LEU A 80 -14.72 8.77 5.95
CA LEU A 80 -15.75 9.59 6.59
C LEU A 80 -16.76 10.12 5.57
N PHE A 81 -16.31 10.51 4.37
CA PHE A 81 -17.23 10.94 3.29
C PHE A 81 -18.07 9.79 2.72
N THR A 82 -17.55 8.56 2.74
CA THR A 82 -18.25 7.37 2.23
C THR A 82 -19.11 6.67 3.28
N GLY A 83 -18.94 7.00 4.57
CA GLY A 83 -19.61 6.31 5.67
C GLY A 83 -19.13 4.87 5.91
N ARG A 84 -17.94 4.50 5.42
CA ARG A 84 -17.35 3.14 5.49
C ARG A 84 -16.04 3.10 6.28
N LEU A 85 -15.94 3.94 7.32
CA LEU A 85 -14.70 4.11 8.09
C LEU A 85 -14.13 2.80 8.63
N THR A 86 -14.97 1.95 9.21
CA THR A 86 -14.51 0.71 9.84
C THR A 86 -13.93 -0.25 8.82
N GLU A 87 -14.65 -0.49 7.72
CA GLU A 87 -14.23 -1.39 6.66
C GLU A 87 -12.99 -0.87 5.92
N SER A 88 -12.88 0.44 5.70
CA SER A 88 -11.69 1.05 5.10
C SER A 88 -10.46 0.95 6.01
N LEU A 89 -10.63 1.07 7.33
CA LEU A 89 -9.54 0.85 8.28
C LEU A 89 -9.13 -0.63 8.34
N ILE A 90 -10.08 -1.57 8.24
CA ILE A 90 -9.78 -3.00 8.13
C ILE A 90 -8.96 -3.28 6.86
N ALA A 91 -9.34 -2.70 5.72
CA ALA A 91 -8.59 -2.82 4.48
C ALA A 91 -7.16 -2.27 4.61
N LEU A 92 -7.02 -1.05 5.16
CA LEU A 92 -5.72 -0.42 5.41
C LEU A 92 -4.84 -1.28 6.32
N ILE A 93 -5.36 -1.73 7.46
CA ILE A 93 -4.60 -2.51 8.44
C ILE A 93 -4.20 -3.86 7.84
N GLY A 94 -5.12 -4.57 7.18
CA GLY A 94 -4.82 -5.84 6.52
C GLY A 94 -3.70 -5.69 5.48
N PHE A 95 -3.81 -4.67 4.62
CA PHE A 95 -2.77 -4.37 3.65
C PHE A 95 -1.43 -3.99 4.31
N ALA A 96 -1.43 -3.06 5.27
CA ALA A 96 -0.21 -2.56 5.91
C ALA A 96 0.52 -3.65 6.71
N VAL A 97 -0.24 -4.49 7.44
CA VAL A 97 0.32 -5.60 8.22
C VAL A 97 0.89 -6.66 7.29
N SER A 98 0.16 -7.10 6.27
CA SER A 98 0.70 -8.08 5.30
C SER A 98 1.94 -7.54 4.59
N ARG A 99 1.91 -6.27 4.17
CA ARG A 99 3.05 -5.59 3.54
C ARG A 99 4.28 -5.50 4.41
N ARG A 100 4.11 -5.27 5.72
CA ARG A 100 5.23 -5.19 6.67
C ARG A 100 6.09 -6.46 6.70
N PHE A 101 5.48 -7.62 6.47
CA PHE A 101 6.18 -8.91 6.49
C PHE A 101 6.49 -9.44 5.10
N SER A 102 5.78 -9.00 4.07
CA SER A 102 5.97 -9.52 2.70
C SER A 102 6.84 -8.64 1.82
N GLY A 103 6.99 -7.36 2.16
CA GLY A 103 7.60 -6.38 1.27
C GLY A 103 6.71 -5.99 0.10
N GLY A 104 7.33 -5.81 -1.07
CA GLY A 104 6.67 -5.52 -2.35
C GLY A 104 7.02 -4.15 -2.90
N TRP A 105 6.62 -3.92 -4.15
CA TRP A 105 6.98 -2.73 -4.89
C TRP A 105 6.40 -1.45 -4.27
N HIS A 106 7.26 -0.46 -3.99
CA HIS A 106 6.86 0.90 -3.62
C HIS A 106 6.88 1.80 -4.85
N MET A 107 5.84 2.62 -5.01
CA MET A 107 5.80 3.64 -6.07
C MET A 107 6.98 4.61 -5.90
N ARG A 108 7.50 5.13 -7.02
CA ARG A 108 8.60 6.11 -7.03
C ARG A 108 8.28 7.40 -6.28
N SER A 109 7.00 7.77 -6.22
CA SER A 109 6.53 8.90 -5.42
C SER A 109 5.81 8.41 -4.17
N LEU A 110 6.29 8.86 -3.01
CA LEU A 110 5.66 8.68 -1.71
C LEU A 110 4.31 9.38 -1.67
N THR A 111 4.20 10.58 -2.24
CA THR A 111 2.93 11.32 -2.24
C THR A 111 1.87 10.60 -3.07
N THR A 112 2.22 10.14 -4.27
CA THR A 112 1.31 9.37 -5.13
C THR A 112 0.94 8.04 -4.48
N CYS A 113 1.89 7.34 -3.84
CA CYS A 113 1.62 6.12 -3.10
C CYS A 113 0.57 6.35 -2.03
N ALA A 114 0.74 7.37 -1.18
CA ALA A 114 -0.19 7.65 -0.10
C ALA A 114 -1.60 7.93 -0.61
N PHE A 115 -1.71 8.73 -1.68
CA PHE A 115 -2.99 9.06 -2.28
C PHE A 115 -3.68 7.83 -2.88
N VAL A 116 -2.99 7.08 -3.76
CA VAL A 116 -3.57 5.92 -4.44
C VAL A 116 -3.93 4.82 -3.45
N SER A 117 -3.09 4.55 -2.44
CA SER A 117 -3.39 3.59 -1.38
C SER A 117 -4.64 3.99 -0.59
N SER A 118 -4.75 5.27 -0.23
CA SER A 118 -5.91 5.75 0.55
C SER A 118 -7.22 5.63 -0.21
N VAL A 119 -7.19 5.94 -1.50
CA VAL A 119 -8.30 5.72 -2.42
C VAL A 119 -8.66 4.24 -2.48
N LEU A 120 -7.67 3.36 -2.70
CA LEU A 120 -7.88 1.92 -2.79
C LEU A 120 -8.58 1.40 -1.52
N PHE A 121 -8.08 1.72 -0.33
CA PHE A 121 -8.66 1.26 0.93
C PHE A 121 -10.06 1.82 1.19
N THR A 122 -10.34 3.02 0.69
CA THR A 122 -11.67 3.62 0.75
C THR A 122 -12.67 2.93 -0.18
N LEU A 123 -12.20 2.45 -1.34
CA LEU A 123 -13.05 1.82 -2.35
C LEU A 123 -13.28 0.33 -2.12
N ILE A 124 -12.36 -0.38 -1.47
CA ILE A 124 -12.49 -1.82 -1.19
C ILE A 124 -13.86 -2.20 -0.57
N PRO A 125 -14.38 -1.49 0.46
CA PRO A 125 -15.67 -1.81 1.08
C PRO A 125 -16.89 -1.76 0.16
N PHE A 126 -16.77 -1.16 -1.03
CA PHE A 126 -17.85 -1.10 -2.02
C PHE A 126 -17.91 -2.33 -2.92
N ILE A 127 -16.89 -3.19 -2.89
CA ILE A 127 -16.81 -4.41 -3.68
C ILE A 127 -17.28 -5.57 -2.81
N MET A 128 -18.56 -5.91 -2.94
CA MET A 128 -19.13 -7.08 -2.26
C MET A 128 -18.82 -8.35 -3.05
N LEU A 129 -18.17 -9.31 -2.40
CA LEU A 129 -17.87 -10.61 -3.00
C LEU A 129 -18.72 -11.70 -2.35
N ASN A 130 -19.16 -12.66 -3.16
CA ASN A 130 -19.72 -13.88 -2.59
C ASN A 130 -18.60 -14.75 -1.96
N LYS A 131 -18.99 -15.73 -1.13
CA LYS A 131 -18.04 -16.59 -0.41
C LYS A 131 -17.11 -17.36 -1.34
N SER A 132 -17.61 -17.83 -2.50
CA SER A 132 -16.80 -18.57 -3.47
C SER A 132 -15.71 -17.71 -4.09
N ILE A 133 -16.04 -16.48 -4.52
CA ILE A 133 -15.06 -15.54 -5.07
C ILE A 133 -14.07 -15.12 -3.99
N THR A 134 -14.53 -14.84 -2.77
CA THR A 134 -13.68 -14.50 -1.61
C THR A 134 -12.66 -15.60 -1.33
N LEU A 135 -13.07 -16.87 -1.38
CA LEU A 135 -12.19 -18.01 -1.23
C LEU A 135 -11.15 -18.07 -2.35
N ILE A 136 -11.57 -17.93 -3.61
CA ILE A 136 -10.67 -17.97 -4.78
C ILE A 136 -9.59 -16.87 -4.66
N ILE A 137 -9.97 -15.62 -4.40
CA ILE A 137 -8.98 -14.53 -4.29
C ILE A 137 -8.05 -14.72 -3.09
N THR A 138 -8.55 -15.30 -2.00
CA THR A 138 -7.73 -15.60 -0.82
C THR A 138 -6.71 -16.68 -1.14
N LEU A 139 -7.11 -17.78 -1.80
CA LEU A 139 -6.20 -18.84 -2.23
C LEU A 139 -5.15 -18.34 -3.22
N LEU A 140 -5.54 -17.48 -4.18
CA LEU A 140 -4.60 -16.84 -5.10
C LEU A 140 -3.61 -15.93 -4.36
N SER A 141 -4.08 -15.17 -3.37
CA SER A 141 -3.21 -14.33 -2.55
C SER A 141 -2.22 -15.18 -1.76
N ILE A 142 -2.66 -16.26 -1.10
CA ILE A 142 -1.78 -17.18 -0.37
C ILE A 142 -0.70 -17.75 -1.30
N LEU A 143 -1.08 -18.19 -2.49
CA LEU A 143 -0.14 -18.72 -3.48
C LEU A 143 0.94 -17.69 -3.85
N LEU A 144 0.53 -16.47 -4.18
CA LEU A 144 1.47 -15.40 -4.53
C LEU A 144 2.40 -15.04 -3.38
N PHE A 145 1.88 -14.94 -2.16
CA PHE A 145 2.70 -14.68 -0.98
C PHE A 145 3.69 -15.84 -0.70
N ALA A 146 3.27 -17.09 -0.85
CA ALA A 146 4.15 -18.25 -0.63
C ALA A 146 5.33 -18.30 -1.63
N ILE A 147 5.07 -17.91 -2.88
CA ILE A 147 6.06 -17.91 -3.95
C ILE A 147 6.97 -16.67 -3.86
N LEU A 148 6.37 -15.48 -3.73
CA LEU A 148 7.05 -14.20 -3.97
C LEU A 148 7.52 -13.46 -2.71
N ALA A 149 7.01 -13.77 -1.51
CA ALA A 149 7.49 -13.11 -0.29
C ALA A 149 8.78 -13.75 0.25
N PRO A 150 9.54 -13.06 1.12
CA PRO A 150 9.58 -11.60 1.21
C PRO A 150 10.16 -11.01 -0.09
N ASN A 151 9.61 -9.89 -0.54
CA ASN A 151 10.12 -9.13 -1.67
C ASN A 151 10.58 -7.75 -1.19
N ASP A 152 11.62 -7.74 -0.37
CA ASP A 152 12.17 -6.54 0.25
C ASP A 152 13.35 -6.02 -0.56
N PHE A 153 13.21 -4.80 -1.10
CA PHE A 153 14.23 -4.20 -1.96
C PHE A 153 15.34 -3.46 -1.19
N ILE A 154 15.15 -3.16 0.10
CA ILE A 154 16.09 -2.35 0.88
C ILE A 154 16.04 -2.78 2.37
N GLU A 155 16.92 -3.69 2.78
CA GLU A 155 17.18 -3.92 4.21
C GLU A 155 18.27 -2.96 4.69
N VAL A 156 17.87 -1.88 5.38
CA VAL A 156 18.81 -0.97 6.05
C VAL A 156 19.22 -1.51 7.43
N ASN A 157 18.48 -2.49 7.99
CA ASN A 157 18.79 -3.11 9.28
C ASN A 157 18.18 -4.53 9.39
N PRO A 158 18.98 -5.60 9.28
CA PRO A 158 18.49 -6.98 9.35
C PRO A 158 17.88 -7.26 10.74
N SER A 159 16.70 -7.87 10.75
CA SER A 159 15.96 -8.25 11.96
C SER A 159 16.08 -9.74 12.23
N LYS A 160 15.97 -10.14 13.50
CA LYS A 160 15.90 -11.57 13.86
C LYS A 160 14.67 -12.27 13.29
N LEU A 161 13.69 -11.51 12.78
CA LEU A 161 12.48 -12.02 12.17
C LEU A 161 12.64 -12.35 10.68
N ASP A 162 13.73 -11.92 10.03
CA ASP A 162 13.96 -12.07 8.58
C ASP A 162 13.78 -13.52 8.08
N PRO A 163 14.27 -14.57 8.78
CA PRO A 163 14.06 -15.95 8.36
C PRO A 163 12.59 -16.40 8.37
N TYR A 164 11.73 -15.70 9.12
CA TYR A 164 10.34 -16.07 9.36
C TYR A 164 9.34 -15.20 8.57
N LEU A 165 9.80 -14.15 7.88
CA LEU A 165 8.93 -13.18 7.18
C LEU A 165 7.97 -13.83 6.18
N LYS A 166 8.44 -14.78 5.37
CA LYS A 166 7.59 -15.56 4.45
C LYS A 166 6.47 -16.28 5.18
N VAL A 167 6.83 -17.04 6.21
CA VAL A 167 5.88 -17.86 6.98
C VAL A 167 4.85 -16.96 7.66
N ILE A 168 5.30 -15.87 8.29
CA ILE A 168 4.42 -14.90 8.95
C ILE A 168 3.44 -14.29 7.93
N SER A 169 3.92 -13.88 6.76
CA SER A 169 3.07 -13.29 5.72
C SER A 169 2.02 -14.27 5.21
N VAL A 170 2.41 -15.53 4.95
CA VAL A 170 1.48 -16.58 4.53
C VAL A 170 0.43 -16.85 5.61
N LEU A 171 0.82 -16.90 6.89
CA LEU A 171 -0.11 -17.08 8.01
C LEU A 171 -1.11 -15.92 8.14
N ILE A 172 -0.65 -14.68 7.98
CA ILE A 172 -1.51 -13.49 7.99
C ILE A 172 -2.58 -13.59 6.91
N VAL A 173 -2.19 -13.88 5.66
CA VAL A 173 -3.16 -13.97 4.55
C VAL A 173 -4.06 -15.21 4.71
N SER A 174 -3.51 -16.33 5.19
CA SER A 174 -4.27 -17.56 5.44
C SER A 174 -5.32 -17.42 6.53
N SER A 175 -5.18 -16.46 7.45
CA SER A 175 -6.21 -16.16 8.44
C SER A 175 -7.57 -15.84 7.80
N ASN A 176 -7.59 -15.29 6.57
CA ASN A 176 -8.83 -14.99 5.87
C ASN A 176 -9.60 -16.24 5.39
N LEU A 177 -8.99 -17.43 5.37
CA LEU A 177 -9.72 -18.69 5.13
C LEU A 177 -10.72 -18.99 6.26
N PHE A 178 -10.46 -18.49 7.48
CA PHE A 178 -11.35 -18.63 8.63
C PHE A 178 -12.30 -17.44 8.75
N ILE A 179 -11.79 -16.22 8.55
CA ILE A 179 -12.59 -14.99 8.67
C ILE A 179 -13.58 -14.85 7.51
N MET A 180 -13.18 -15.29 6.30
CA MET A 180 -13.97 -15.19 5.07
C MET A 180 -14.48 -13.78 4.80
N SER A 181 -13.63 -12.77 5.06
CA SER A 181 -13.92 -11.36 4.80
C SER A 181 -13.55 -11.01 3.35
N ASP A 182 -14.49 -10.40 2.63
CA ASP A 182 -14.29 -9.83 1.30
C ASP A 182 -13.33 -8.63 1.35
N VAL A 183 -13.49 -7.74 2.34
CA VAL A 183 -12.59 -6.59 2.58
C VAL A 183 -11.14 -7.04 2.77
N LEU A 184 -10.88 -7.99 3.67
CA LEU A 184 -9.53 -8.52 3.87
C LEU A 184 -9.02 -9.27 2.66
N GLY A 185 -9.86 -10.07 2.00
CA GLY A 185 -9.50 -10.80 0.79
C GLY A 185 -9.03 -9.87 -0.32
N LEU A 186 -9.74 -8.78 -0.56
CA LEU A 186 -9.38 -7.76 -1.55
C LEU A 186 -8.12 -6.99 -1.15
N ALA A 187 -7.97 -6.63 0.12
CA ALA A 187 -6.77 -5.95 0.63
C ALA A 187 -5.51 -6.82 0.48
N PHE A 188 -5.59 -8.10 0.86
CA PHE A 188 -4.50 -9.06 0.68
C PHE A 188 -4.21 -9.33 -0.78
N PHE A 189 -5.22 -9.43 -1.63
CA PHE A 189 -5.03 -9.60 -3.07
C PHE A 189 -4.35 -8.39 -3.71
N ALA A 190 -4.77 -7.17 -3.35
CA ALA A 190 -4.12 -5.95 -3.81
C ALA A 190 -2.64 -5.90 -3.39
N GLN A 191 -2.32 -6.32 -2.17
CA GLN A 191 -0.94 -6.43 -1.71
C GLN A 191 -0.17 -7.55 -2.44
N ALA A 192 -0.79 -8.69 -2.71
CA ALA A 192 -0.19 -9.79 -3.46
C ALA A 192 0.25 -9.35 -4.87
N MET A 193 -0.54 -8.51 -5.53
CA MET A 193 -0.18 -7.94 -6.85
C MET A 193 1.09 -7.09 -6.80
N LEU A 194 1.39 -6.45 -5.67
CA LEU A 194 2.61 -5.64 -5.51
C LEU A 194 3.86 -6.48 -5.22
N LEU A 195 3.71 -7.77 -4.89
CA LEU A 195 4.83 -8.70 -4.82
C LEU A 195 5.33 -9.11 -6.20
N ILE A 196 4.51 -8.93 -7.24
CA ILE A 196 4.89 -9.21 -8.62
C ILE A 196 5.87 -8.11 -9.08
N SER A 197 7.14 -8.49 -9.22
CA SER A 197 8.18 -7.68 -9.83
C SER A 197 7.89 -7.51 -11.33
N TRP A 198 7.25 -6.41 -11.71
CA TRP A 198 6.93 -6.11 -13.11
C TRP A 198 8.18 -5.97 -14.00
N GLY A 199 9.34 -5.66 -13.41
CA GLY A 199 10.62 -5.63 -14.13
C GLY A 199 11.11 -7.02 -14.55
N GLU A 200 10.88 -8.04 -13.73
CA GLU A 200 11.18 -9.43 -14.08
C GLU A 200 10.10 -9.99 -15.02
N VAL A 201 8.81 -9.79 -14.76
CA VAL A 201 7.74 -10.33 -15.65
C VAL A 201 7.90 -9.89 -17.12
N ILE A 202 8.35 -8.66 -17.38
CA ILE A 202 8.59 -8.16 -18.74
C ILE A 202 9.79 -8.87 -19.42
N SER A 203 10.79 -9.36 -18.67
CA SER A 203 11.90 -10.13 -19.25
C SER A 203 11.48 -11.57 -19.60
N TRP A 204 10.54 -12.16 -18.86
CA TRP A 204 9.96 -13.47 -19.17
C TRP A 204 9.07 -13.47 -20.43
N VAL A 205 8.39 -12.36 -20.73
CA VAL A 205 7.51 -12.23 -21.90
C VAL A 205 8.29 -11.85 -23.18
N LYS A 206 9.50 -11.32 -23.03
CA LYS A 206 10.40 -10.96 -24.14
C LYS A 206 11.49 -11.99 -24.42
N GLY A 207 11.46 -13.15 -23.74
CA GLY A 207 12.38 -14.27 -23.91
C GLY A 207 11.81 -15.35 -24.82
#